data_AF-A0A9X2AYR5-F1
#
_entry.id   AF-A0A9X2AYR5-F1
#
_cell.length_a   1.000
_cell.length_b   1.000
_cell.length_c   1.000
_cell.angle_alpha   90.00
_cell.angle_beta   90.00
_cell.angle_gamma   90.00
#
_symmetry.space_group_name_H-M   'P 1'
#
loop_
_entity.id
_entity.type
_entity.pdbx_description
1 polymer ?
#
loop_
_entity_poly.entity_id
_entity_poly.type
_entity_poly.pdbx_seq_one_letter_code
_entity_poly.pdbx_strand_id
1 'polypeptide(L)'
;MELQQLTGLLDAAEVDYEISNGVAVVVLPGERRLKTNTLFIPQDGMFRVEAFVCRAVEEAHAEVYRLLLQHNRKAFGVHYTLDNNNDIYLAGQFPDTTTAGDVQTILGQVLELADGDFNHILELGFETSIRREWEWRLDRGEPTRNLEAFQRLRPGYEEERAEGRAAGHTDREVSAPPVPPSAPPA
;
A
#
# COMPACT_ATOMS: atom_id res chain seq x y z
N MET A 1 19.60 17.50 -16.35
CA MET A 1 20.36 17.38 -15.10
C MET A 1 21.32 16.23 -15.24
N GLU A 2 22.62 16.51 -15.12
CA GLU A 2 23.66 15.49 -15.12
C GLU A 2 23.63 14.68 -13.81
N LEU A 3 24.13 13.44 -13.84
CA LEU A 3 24.16 12.57 -12.65
C LEU A 3 24.86 13.24 -11.46
N GLN A 4 25.97 13.94 -11.70
CA GLN A 4 26.71 14.63 -10.64
C GLN A 4 25.90 15.75 -9.96
N GLN A 5 25.05 16.44 -10.72
CA GLN A 5 24.15 17.46 -10.15
C GLN A 5 23.06 16.78 -9.31
N LEU A 6 22.53 15.66 -9.80
CA LEU A 6 21.48 14.89 -9.13
C LEU A 6 21.97 14.31 -7.80
N THR A 7 23.17 13.75 -7.77
CA THR A 7 23.77 13.27 -6.52
C THR A 7 24.02 14.40 -5.53
N GLY A 8 24.49 15.56 -6.00
CA GLY A 8 24.65 16.74 -5.13
C GLY A 8 23.31 17.24 -4.55
N LEU A 9 22.21 17.13 -5.30
CA LEU A 9 20.86 17.41 -4.80
C LEU A 9 20.43 16.41 -3.72
N LEU A 10 20.71 15.12 -3.91
CA LEU A 10 20.40 14.06 -2.93
C LEU A 10 21.25 14.21 -1.66
N ASP A 11 22.53 14.56 -1.79
CA ASP A 11 23.42 14.86 -0.66
C ASP A 11 22.87 16.05 0.14
N ALA A 12 22.46 17.13 -0.54
CA ALA A 12 21.86 18.30 0.09
C ALA A 12 20.50 18.02 0.74
N ALA A 13 19.79 16.98 0.28
CA ALA A 13 18.56 16.49 0.90
C ALA A 13 18.82 15.54 2.07
N GLU A 14 20.08 15.21 2.39
CA GLU A 14 20.46 14.25 3.43
C GLU A 14 19.84 12.85 3.21
N VAL A 15 19.86 12.40 1.95
CA VAL A 15 19.30 11.10 1.53
C VAL A 15 20.43 10.16 1.14
N ASP A 16 20.47 8.97 1.73
CA ASP A 16 21.38 7.91 1.32
C ASP A 16 20.93 7.29 -0.03
N TYR A 17 21.89 7.07 -0.93
CA TYR A 17 21.65 6.44 -2.23
C TYR A 17 22.82 5.56 -2.66
N GLU A 18 22.50 4.62 -3.56
CA GLU A 18 23.48 3.84 -4.30
C GLU A 18 23.44 4.21 -5.78
N ILE A 19 24.58 4.18 -6.46
CA ILE A 19 24.65 4.43 -7.90
C ILE A 19 24.71 3.11 -8.65
N SER A 20 23.80 2.92 -9.60
CA SER A 20 23.76 1.74 -10.46
C SER A 20 23.38 2.13 -11.88
N ASN A 21 24.21 1.76 -12.86
CA ASN A 21 23.96 2.00 -14.29
C ASN A 21 23.59 3.47 -14.64
N GLY A 22 24.23 4.45 -13.99
CA GLY A 22 23.98 5.87 -14.22
C GLY A 22 22.71 6.42 -13.57
N VAL A 23 22.09 5.66 -12.67
CA VAL A 23 20.89 6.02 -11.90
C VAL A 23 21.23 6.03 -10.42
N ALA A 24 20.66 6.97 -9.66
CA ALA A 24 20.73 6.97 -8.20
C ALA A 24 19.52 6.22 -7.63
N VAL A 25 19.76 5.28 -6.73
CA VAL A 25 18.74 4.43 -6.12
C VAL A 25 18.65 4.74 -4.63
N VAL A 26 17.49 5.26 -4.23
CA VAL A 26 17.14 5.52 -2.83
C VAL A 26 16.29 4.38 -2.32
N VAL A 27 16.61 3.83 -1.16
CA VAL A 27 15.85 2.73 -0.55
C VAL A 27 15.02 3.27 0.60
N LEU A 28 13.71 3.37 0.40
CA LEU A 28 12.79 3.81 1.43
C LEU A 28 12.32 2.64 2.30
N PRO A 29 12.39 2.75 3.64
CA PRO A 29 11.80 1.76 4.54
C PRO A 29 10.27 1.92 4.53
N GLY A 30 9.54 0.81 4.38
CA GLY A 30 8.07 0.80 4.53
C GLY A 30 7.63 -0.13 5.65
N GLU A 31 6.40 0.05 6.14
CA GLU A 31 5.83 -0.76 7.22
C GLU A 31 5.16 -2.02 6.67
N ARG A 32 4.37 -1.84 5.60
CA ARG A 32 3.63 -2.93 4.93
C ARG A 32 4.44 -3.53 3.80
N ARG A 33 5.21 -2.69 3.10
CA ARG A 33 6.18 -3.09 2.10
C ARG A 33 7.58 -2.95 2.67
N LEU A 34 8.30 -4.08 2.77
CA LEU A 34 9.62 -4.13 3.42
C LEU A 34 10.60 -3.04 2.93
N LYS A 35 10.65 -2.79 1.61
CA LYS A 35 11.49 -1.77 0.99
C LYS A 35 10.85 -1.26 -0.30
N THR A 36 10.92 0.04 -0.53
CA THR A 36 10.56 0.68 -1.80
C THR A 36 11.81 1.29 -2.41
N ASN A 37 12.28 0.71 -3.52
CA ASN A 37 13.39 1.27 -4.28
C ASN A 37 12.85 2.40 -5.15
N THR A 38 13.40 3.60 -4.96
CA THR A 38 13.04 4.82 -5.67
C THR A 38 14.23 5.27 -6.51
N LEU A 39 14.07 5.19 -7.82
CA LEU A 39 15.10 5.52 -8.80
C LEU A 39 15.01 6.99 -9.17
N PHE A 40 16.14 7.68 -9.10
CA PHE A 40 16.35 9.04 -9.59
C PHE A 40 17.20 8.96 -10.86
N ILE A 41 16.56 9.19 -12.00
CA ILE A 41 17.10 8.95 -13.34
C ILE A 41 17.43 10.31 -13.99
N PRO A 42 18.71 10.62 -14.24
CA PRO A 42 19.12 11.84 -14.96
C PRO A 42 18.50 11.91 -16.36
N GLN A 43 18.09 13.10 -16.79
CA GLN A 43 17.54 13.42 -18.12
C GLN A 43 18.00 14.81 -18.56
N ASP A 44 17.84 15.22 -19.81
CA ASP A 44 18.24 16.58 -20.25
C ASP A 44 17.36 17.65 -19.60
N GLY A 45 17.96 18.59 -18.84
CA GLY A 45 17.25 19.66 -18.12
C GLY A 45 16.28 19.23 -17.00
N MET A 46 16.18 17.94 -16.70
CA MET A 46 15.27 17.39 -15.68
C MET A 46 15.83 16.08 -15.10
N PHE A 47 15.09 15.47 -14.17
CA PHE A 47 15.27 14.08 -13.76
C PHE A 47 13.92 13.40 -13.57
N ARG A 48 13.89 12.09 -13.74
CA ARG A 48 12.71 11.27 -13.53
C ARG A 48 12.82 10.51 -12.21
N VAL A 49 11.73 10.43 -11.47
CA VAL A 49 11.61 9.58 -10.29
C VAL A 49 10.70 8.41 -10.63
N GLU A 50 11.15 7.19 -10.36
CA GLU A 50 10.35 5.98 -10.55
C GLU A 50 10.47 5.05 -9.35
N ALA A 51 9.33 4.53 -8.87
CA ALA A 51 9.30 3.48 -7.86
C ALA A 51 8.36 2.37 -8.31
N PHE A 52 8.88 1.16 -8.44
CA PHE A 52 8.06 -0.03 -8.67
C PHE A 52 7.14 -0.24 -7.48
N VAL A 53 5.86 -0.53 -7.68
CA VAL A 53 4.88 -0.82 -6.62
C VAL A 53 4.61 -2.32 -6.57
N CYS A 54 4.03 -2.87 -7.62
CA CYS A 54 3.75 -4.30 -7.74
C CYS A 54 3.66 -4.73 -9.21
N ARG A 55 3.69 -6.06 -9.41
CA ARG A 55 3.47 -6.66 -10.73
C ARG A 55 2.03 -6.42 -11.18
N ALA A 56 1.78 -6.60 -12.48
CA ALA A 56 0.44 -6.60 -13.03
C ALA A 56 -0.53 -7.42 -12.16
N VAL A 57 -1.65 -6.79 -11.81
CA VAL A 57 -2.72 -7.45 -11.06
C VAL A 57 -3.31 -8.60 -11.85
N GLU A 58 -3.75 -9.63 -11.14
CA GLU A 58 -4.27 -10.88 -11.73
C GLU A 58 -5.78 -10.81 -11.97
N GLU A 59 -6.49 -10.00 -11.19
CA GLU A 59 -7.93 -9.80 -11.30
C GLU A 59 -8.35 -8.36 -10.92
N ALA A 60 -9.65 -8.06 -11.04
CA ALA A 60 -10.25 -6.76 -10.70
C ALA A 60 -9.52 -5.53 -11.29
N HIS A 61 -9.01 -5.65 -12.52
CA HIS A 61 -8.21 -4.61 -13.18
C HIS A 61 -8.89 -3.24 -13.18
N ALA A 62 -10.17 -3.18 -13.52
CA ALA A 62 -10.90 -1.92 -13.63
C ALA A 62 -11.05 -1.23 -12.27
N GLU A 63 -11.32 -2.01 -11.22
CA GLU A 63 -11.45 -1.55 -9.85
C GLU A 63 -10.12 -1.04 -9.31
N VAL A 64 -9.04 -1.80 -9.52
CA VAL A 64 -7.68 -1.39 -9.13
C VAL A 64 -7.30 -0.12 -9.88
N TYR A 65 -7.42 -0.07 -11.20
CA TYR A 65 -6.99 1.13 -11.95
C TYR A 65 -7.85 2.35 -11.62
N ARG A 66 -9.15 2.17 -11.33
CA ARG A 66 -10.00 3.25 -10.82
C ARG A 66 -9.50 3.75 -9.47
N LEU A 67 -9.14 2.88 -8.55
CA LEU A 67 -8.55 3.25 -7.25
C LEU A 67 -7.28 4.07 -7.45
N LEU A 68 -6.35 3.58 -8.27
CA LEU A 68 -5.09 4.27 -8.57
C LEU A 68 -5.32 5.68 -9.14
N LEU A 69 -6.24 5.81 -10.11
CA LEU A 69 -6.61 7.10 -10.70
C LEU A 69 -7.27 8.05 -9.70
N GLN A 70 -8.07 7.53 -8.76
CA GLN A 70 -8.67 8.34 -7.70
C GLN A 70 -7.60 8.86 -6.72
N HIS A 71 -6.58 8.05 -6.42
CA HIS A 71 -5.47 8.43 -5.56
C HIS A 71 -4.57 9.48 -6.23
N ASN A 72 -4.35 9.35 -7.54
CA ASN A 72 -3.61 10.34 -8.34
C ASN A 72 -4.18 11.76 -8.23
N ARG A 73 -5.48 11.92 -7.95
CA ARG A 73 -6.10 13.25 -7.75
C ARG A 73 -5.48 14.05 -6.59
N LYS A 74 -4.97 13.36 -5.57
CA LYS A 74 -4.40 13.98 -4.36
C LYS A 74 -2.87 13.92 -4.32
N ALA A 75 -2.27 13.12 -5.21
CA ALA A 75 -0.84 12.88 -5.21
C ALA A 75 -0.06 14.11 -5.69
N PHE A 76 1.08 14.38 -5.04
CA PHE A 76 1.98 15.47 -5.40
C PHE A 76 3.23 14.95 -6.12
N GLY A 77 3.46 15.42 -7.35
CA GLY A 77 4.71 15.19 -8.10
C GLY A 77 4.87 13.79 -8.70
N VAL A 78 4.51 12.74 -7.97
CA VAL A 78 4.53 11.34 -8.42
C VAL A 78 3.12 10.78 -8.51
N HIS A 79 2.86 9.96 -9.53
CA HIS A 79 1.54 9.41 -9.81
C HIS A 79 1.64 7.93 -10.18
N TYR A 80 0.58 7.16 -9.91
CA TYR A 80 0.43 5.80 -10.40
C TYR A 80 0.38 5.76 -11.92
N THR A 81 1.15 4.85 -12.48
CA THR A 81 1.30 4.57 -13.91
C THR A 81 1.40 3.07 -14.14
N LEU A 82 1.21 2.66 -15.40
CA LEU A 82 1.41 1.30 -15.86
C LEU A 82 2.54 1.28 -16.89
N ASP A 83 3.38 0.25 -16.84
CA ASP A 83 4.32 -0.04 -17.93
C ASP A 83 3.66 -0.89 -19.03
N ASN A 84 4.45 -1.32 -20.02
CA ASN A 84 3.95 -2.16 -21.13
C ASN A 84 3.49 -3.56 -20.68
N ASN A 85 3.92 -4.00 -19.50
CA ASN A 85 3.54 -5.28 -18.91
C ASN A 85 2.36 -5.12 -17.94
N ASN A 86 1.82 -3.91 -17.78
CA ASN A 86 0.83 -3.52 -16.78
C ASN A 86 1.33 -3.61 -15.33
N ASP A 87 2.65 -3.64 -15.12
CA ASP A 87 3.22 -3.47 -13.80
C ASP A 87 2.95 -2.04 -13.30
N ILE A 88 2.67 -1.92 -12.01
CA ILE A 88 2.27 -0.66 -11.40
C ILE A 88 3.50 0.05 -10.85
N TYR A 89 3.66 1.31 -11.27
CA TYR A 89 4.75 2.19 -10.85
C TYR A 89 4.21 3.51 -10.32
N LEU A 90 4.94 4.14 -9.41
CA LEU A 90 4.88 5.57 -9.17
C LEU A 90 5.92 6.25 -10.05
N ALA A 91 5.51 7.26 -10.82
CA ALA A 91 6.41 8.00 -11.71
C ALA A 91 6.17 9.52 -11.62
N GLY A 92 7.24 10.30 -11.71
CA GLY A 92 7.22 11.76 -11.74
C GLY A 92 8.42 12.33 -12.51
N GLN A 93 8.29 13.54 -13.05
CA GLN A 93 9.36 14.23 -13.77
C GLN A 93 9.55 15.62 -13.17
N PHE A 94 10.79 15.97 -12.86
CA PHE A 94 11.13 17.13 -12.06
C PHE A 94 12.24 17.95 -12.72
N PRO A 95 12.13 19.29 -12.76
CA PRO A 95 13.13 20.15 -13.37
C PRO A 95 14.44 20.17 -12.56
N ASP A 96 15.53 20.61 -13.17
CA ASP A 96 16.79 20.84 -12.46
C ASP A 96 16.74 21.96 -11.40
N THR A 97 15.66 22.75 -11.37
CA THR A 97 15.38 23.74 -10.31
C THR A 97 14.80 23.14 -9.03
N THR A 98 14.56 21.83 -8.98
CA THR A 98 14.03 21.15 -7.79
C THR A 98 14.98 21.28 -6.61
N THR A 99 14.42 21.55 -5.42
CA THR A 99 15.19 21.79 -4.20
C THR A 99 15.31 20.52 -3.35
N ALA A 100 16.23 20.53 -2.39
CA ALA A 100 16.36 19.46 -1.40
C ALA A 100 15.05 19.20 -0.60
N GLY A 101 14.30 20.26 -0.28
CA GLY A 101 13.00 20.14 0.40
C GLY A 101 11.93 19.51 -0.49
N ASP A 102 11.95 19.77 -1.78
CA ASP A 102 11.07 19.11 -2.74
C ASP A 102 11.39 17.62 -2.83
N VAL A 103 12.68 17.24 -2.83
CA VAL A 103 13.11 15.82 -2.81
C VAL A 103 12.53 15.09 -1.61
N GLN A 104 12.64 15.67 -0.41
CA GLN A 104 12.05 15.08 0.80
C GLN A 104 10.53 14.93 0.68
N THR A 105 9.85 15.92 0.11
CA THR A 105 8.40 15.86 -0.14
C THR A 105 8.04 14.74 -1.13
N ILE A 106 8.82 14.59 -2.22
CA ILE A 106 8.64 13.54 -3.22
C ILE A 106 8.82 12.16 -2.60
N LEU A 107 9.89 11.96 -1.82
CA LEU A 107 10.16 10.68 -1.14
C LEU A 107 9.05 10.33 -0.13
N GLY A 108 8.56 11.32 0.62
CA GLY A 108 7.41 11.16 1.51
C GLY A 108 6.16 10.71 0.75
N GLN A 109 5.86 11.35 -0.39
CA GLN A 109 4.73 10.96 -1.24
C GLN A 109 4.88 9.53 -1.80
N VAL A 110 6.09 9.15 -2.23
CA VAL A 110 6.37 7.79 -2.71
C VAL A 110 6.11 6.77 -1.61
N LEU A 111 6.57 7.05 -0.39
CA LEU A 111 6.36 6.16 0.75
C LEU A 111 4.87 6.04 1.10
N GLU A 112 4.16 7.16 1.19
CA GLU A 112 2.73 7.19 1.53
C GLU A 112 1.89 6.39 0.53
N LEU A 113 2.11 6.58 -0.77
CA LEU A 113 1.37 5.87 -1.81
C LEU A 113 1.76 4.38 -1.86
N ALA A 114 3.07 4.10 -1.97
CA ALA A 114 3.55 2.74 -2.17
C ALA A 114 3.28 1.84 -0.95
N ASP A 115 3.33 2.36 0.27
CA ASP A 115 3.05 1.59 1.50
C ASP A 115 1.57 1.65 1.88
N GLY A 116 0.96 2.84 1.81
CA GLY A 116 -0.41 3.08 2.23
C GLY A 116 -1.46 2.33 1.41
N ASP A 117 -1.22 2.19 0.10
CA ASP A 117 -2.17 1.53 -0.81
C ASP A 117 -1.85 0.06 -1.05
N PHE A 118 -0.68 -0.41 -0.61
CA PHE A 118 -0.15 -1.74 -0.95
C PHE A 118 -1.15 -2.88 -0.69
N ASN A 119 -1.64 -2.98 0.54
CA ASN A 119 -2.57 -4.05 0.92
C ASN A 119 -3.91 -3.93 0.18
N HIS A 120 -4.39 -2.72 -0.11
CA HIS A 120 -5.65 -2.54 -0.82
C HIS A 120 -5.53 -2.96 -2.29
N ILE A 121 -4.39 -2.66 -2.93
CA ILE A 121 -4.08 -3.16 -4.27
C ILE A 121 -4.00 -4.69 -4.26
N LEU A 122 -3.35 -5.28 -3.25
CA LEU A 122 -3.23 -6.74 -3.14
C LEU A 122 -4.57 -7.43 -2.87
N GLU A 123 -5.38 -6.90 -1.96
CA GLU A 123 -6.71 -7.43 -1.65
C GLU A 123 -7.61 -7.46 -2.88
N LEU A 124 -7.57 -6.42 -3.71
CA LEU A 124 -8.40 -6.35 -4.92
C LEU A 124 -7.79 -7.16 -6.07
N GLY A 125 -6.51 -7.00 -6.33
CA GLY A 125 -5.86 -7.48 -7.55
C GLY A 125 -5.33 -8.92 -7.48
N PHE A 126 -5.30 -9.53 -6.30
CA PHE A 126 -4.70 -10.84 -6.05
C PHE A 126 -5.53 -11.69 -5.05
N GLU A 127 -6.82 -11.39 -4.87
CA GLU A 127 -7.68 -12.06 -3.91
C GLU A 127 -7.60 -13.59 -3.99
N THR A 128 -7.83 -14.13 -5.18
CA THR A 128 -7.84 -15.56 -5.48
C THR A 128 -6.51 -16.22 -5.15
N SER A 129 -5.40 -15.57 -5.50
CA SER A 129 -4.06 -16.10 -5.23
C SER A 129 -3.70 -16.04 -3.76
N ILE A 130 -4.13 -15.00 -3.04
CA ILE A 130 -3.97 -14.91 -1.58
C ILE A 130 -4.78 -16.01 -0.87
N ARG A 131 -6.01 -16.30 -1.32
CA ARG A 131 -6.83 -17.40 -0.78
C ARG A 131 -6.15 -18.76 -0.96
N ARG A 132 -5.62 -19.03 -2.15
CA ARG A 132 -4.87 -20.27 -2.44
C ARG A 132 -3.61 -20.40 -1.59
N GLU A 133 -2.87 -19.30 -1.42
CA GLU A 133 -1.68 -19.27 -0.57
C GLU A 133 -2.03 -19.57 0.91
N TRP A 134 -3.16 -19.04 1.41
CA TRP A 134 -3.68 -19.41 2.73
C TRP A 134 -3.94 -20.90 2.87
N GLU A 135 -4.70 -21.49 1.94
CA GLU A 135 -5.01 -22.93 1.94
C GLU A 135 -3.73 -23.77 1.90
N TRP A 136 -2.80 -23.41 1.01
CA TRP A 136 -1.52 -24.10 0.86
C TRP A 136 -0.67 -24.05 2.13
N ARG A 137 -0.57 -22.88 2.79
CA ARG A 137 0.20 -22.75 4.03
C ARG A 137 -0.43 -23.51 5.19
N LEU A 138 -1.75 -23.46 5.31
CA LEU A 138 -2.46 -24.18 6.37
C LEU A 138 -2.35 -25.69 6.22
N ASP A 139 -2.48 -26.22 5.00
CA ASP A 139 -2.35 -27.65 4.71
C ASP A 139 -0.95 -28.18 5.04
N ARG A 140 0.09 -27.37 4.80
CA ARG A 140 1.50 -27.76 4.99
C ARG A 140 2.10 -27.35 6.34
N GLY A 141 1.38 -26.58 7.16
CA GLY A 141 1.91 -26.03 8.41
C GLY A 141 2.98 -24.97 8.21
N GLU A 142 2.96 -24.26 7.09
CA GLU A 142 3.92 -23.19 6.77
C GLU A 142 3.57 -21.88 7.49
N PRO A 143 4.53 -21.01 7.82
CA PRO A 143 4.27 -19.78 8.57
C PRO A 143 3.36 -18.80 7.81
N THR A 144 2.29 -18.30 8.42
CA THR A 144 1.30 -17.40 7.77
C THR A 144 1.48 -15.91 8.08
N ARG A 145 2.58 -15.51 8.75
CA ARG A 145 2.81 -14.12 9.21
C ARG A 145 2.63 -13.06 8.11
N ASN A 146 3.03 -13.36 6.87
CA ASN A 146 2.94 -12.41 5.75
C ASN A 146 1.49 -12.24 5.23
N LEU A 147 0.59 -13.14 5.61
CA LEU A 147 -0.82 -13.11 5.24
C LEU A 147 -1.70 -12.48 6.31
N GLU A 148 -1.12 -12.07 7.46
CA GLU A 148 -1.87 -11.48 8.58
C GLU A 148 -2.63 -10.20 8.19
N ALA A 149 -2.13 -9.45 7.20
CA ALA A 149 -2.86 -8.30 6.65
C ALA A 149 -4.18 -8.70 5.96
N PHE A 150 -4.30 -9.95 5.51
CA PHE A 150 -5.38 -10.47 4.66
C PHE A 150 -6.23 -11.54 5.39
N GLN A 151 -6.43 -11.42 6.71
CA GLN A 151 -7.22 -12.40 7.49
C GLN A 151 -8.62 -12.63 6.95
N ARG A 152 -9.22 -11.62 6.31
CA ARG A 152 -10.56 -11.71 5.70
C ARG A 152 -10.62 -12.72 4.55
N LEU A 153 -9.48 -13.01 3.93
CA LEU A 153 -9.35 -13.97 2.83
C LEU A 153 -9.00 -15.38 3.34
N ARG A 154 -8.80 -15.57 4.65
CA ARG A 154 -8.50 -16.88 5.23
C ARG A 154 -9.72 -17.82 5.08
N PRO A 155 -9.51 -19.10 4.73
CA PRO A 155 -10.55 -20.12 4.80
C PRO A 155 -11.21 -20.15 6.19
N GLY A 156 -12.54 -20.32 6.22
CA GLY A 156 -13.32 -20.37 7.47
C GLY A 156 -13.56 -19.01 8.16
N TYR A 157 -12.96 -17.91 7.68
CA TYR A 157 -13.09 -16.59 8.33
C TYR A 157 -14.56 -16.13 8.48
N GLU A 158 -15.39 -16.32 7.46
CA GLU A 158 -16.79 -15.89 7.48
C GLU A 158 -17.65 -16.73 8.44
N GLU A 159 -17.38 -18.03 8.52
CA GLU A 159 -18.06 -18.98 9.41
C GLU A 159 -17.76 -18.64 10.87
N GLU A 160 -16.48 -18.50 11.23
CA GLU A 160 -16.04 -18.10 12.57
C GLU A 160 -16.63 -16.73 12.98
N ARG A 161 -16.69 -15.78 12.03
CA ARG A 161 -17.27 -14.46 12.26
C ARG A 161 -18.78 -14.53 12.47
N ALA A 162 -19.49 -15.42 11.76
CA ALA A 162 -20.94 -15.62 11.94
C ALA A 162 -21.24 -16.28 13.29
N GLU A 163 -20.48 -17.30 13.68
CA GLU A 163 -20.57 -17.96 14.98
C GLU A 163 -20.30 -17.00 16.14
N GLY A 164 -19.24 -16.18 16.04
CA GLY A 164 -18.91 -15.18 17.06
C GLY A 164 -20.01 -14.11 17.23
N ARG A 165 -20.70 -13.73 16.13
CA ARG A 165 -21.87 -12.83 16.20
C ARG A 165 -23.08 -13.48 16.86
N ALA A 166 -23.34 -14.75 16.57
CA ALA A 166 -24.43 -15.50 17.17
C ALA A 166 -24.21 -15.67 18.69
N ALA A 167 -22.99 -16.01 19.12
CA ALA A 167 -22.64 -16.13 20.53
C ALA A 167 -22.69 -14.78 21.29
N GLY A 168 -22.29 -13.67 20.66
CA GLY A 168 -22.38 -12.34 21.27
C GLY A 168 -23.81 -11.77 21.34
N HIS A 169 -24.75 -12.30 20.56
CA HIS A 169 -26.16 -11.93 20.64
C HIS A 169 -26.85 -12.60 21.84
N THR A 170 -26.53 -13.87 22.11
CA THR A 170 -27.07 -14.62 23.26
C THR A 170 -26.67 -14.01 24.61
N ASP A 171 -25.50 -13.37 24.73
CA ASP A 171 -25.07 -12.71 25.97
C ASP A 171 -25.76 -11.36 26.24
N ARG A 172 -26.33 -10.70 25.21
CA ARG A 172 -27.01 -9.39 25.38
C ARG A 172 -28.50 -9.49 25.71
N GLU A 173 -29.16 -10.61 25.41
CA GLU A 173 -30.58 -10.80 25.74
C GLU A 173 -30.86 -11.07 27.23
N VAL A 174 -29.84 -11.31 28.06
CA VAL A 174 -30.02 -11.67 29.48
C VAL A 174 -30.09 -10.44 30.42
N SER A 175 -29.90 -9.21 29.92
CA SER A 175 -29.92 -8.00 30.74
C SER A 175 -31.04 -7.04 30.33
N ALA A 176 -32.30 -7.48 30.38
CA ALA A 176 -33.44 -6.56 30.44
C ALA A 176 -33.50 -5.93 31.85
N PRO A 177 -33.52 -4.60 32.00
CA PRO A 177 -33.71 -3.98 33.30
C PRO A 177 -35.11 -4.32 33.86
N PRO A 178 -35.26 -4.55 35.17
CA PRO A 178 -36.55 -4.91 35.74
C PRO A 178 -37.58 -3.80 35.53
N VAL A 179 -38.77 -4.19 35.06
CA VAL A 179 -39.93 -3.29 34.92
C VAL A 179 -40.33 -2.80 36.31
N PRO A 180 -40.42 -1.48 36.56
CA PRO A 180 -40.83 -0.97 37.87
C PRO A 180 -42.31 -1.26 38.12
N PRO A 181 -42.72 -1.53 39.38
CA PRO A 181 -44.10 -1.84 39.70
C PRO A 181 -45.02 -0.63 39.46
N SER A 182 -46.16 -0.89 38.83
CA SER A 182 -47.23 0.09 38.61
C SER A 182 -47.83 0.57 39.94
N ALA A 183 -47.83 1.88 40.17
CA ALA A 183 -48.45 2.51 41.33
C ALA A 183 -49.99 2.35 41.31
N PRO A 184 -50.65 2.21 42.47
CA PRO A 184 -52.10 2.10 42.53
C PRO A 184 -52.80 3.44 42.23
N PRO A 185 -54.04 3.42 41.71
CA PRO A 185 -54.80 4.63 41.43
C PRO A 185 -55.26 5.31 42.73
N ALA A 186 -55.42 6.64 42.63
CA ALA A 186 -55.73 7.58 43.71
C ALA A 186 -57.08 7.36 44.41
#